data_AF-A0A359EDQ5-F1
#
_entry.id   AF-A0A359EDQ5-F1
#
_cell.length_a   1.000
_cell.length_b   1.000
_cell.length_c   1.000
_cell.angle_alpha   90.00
_cell.angle_beta   90.00
_cell.angle_gamma   90.00
#
_symmetry.space_group_name_H-M   'P 1'
#
loop_
_entity.id
_entity.type
_entity.pdbx_description
1 polymer ?
#
loop_
_entity_poly.entity_id
_entity_poly.type
_entity_poly.pdbx_seq_one_letter_code
_entity_poly.pdbx_strand_id
1 'polypeptide(L)'
;CEVWRDLDWLVDSDKIGFDTSEHESLQAALVGVFDSQIAGGKRYDLATMGRRKANATYFQSHGVDSSLGVAYGMDLTPLVSNPSLDPAAFTLTFIQRFMNDVAERFERLSA
;
A
#
# COMPACT_ATOMS: atom_id res chain seq x y z
N CYS A 1 1.17 9.11 -5.41
CA CYS A 1 1.64 7.83 -4.84
C CYS A 1 2.13 6.89 -5.97
N GLU A 2 3.02 7.37 -6.84
CA GLU A 2 3.43 6.61 -8.03
C GLU A 2 4.61 5.66 -7.76
N VAL A 3 5.49 6.06 -6.84
CA VAL A 3 6.83 5.48 -6.70
C VAL A 3 6.77 4.02 -6.25
N TRP A 4 5.90 3.70 -5.28
CA TRP A 4 5.86 2.36 -4.68
C TRP A 4 4.53 1.60 -4.90
N ARG A 5 3.59 2.21 -5.62
CA ARG A 5 2.27 1.65 -6.00
C ARG A 5 1.53 1.02 -4.81
N ASP A 6 1.21 -0.27 -4.90
CA ASP A 6 0.42 -1.03 -3.92
C ASP A 6 1.27 -1.79 -2.90
N LEU A 7 2.59 -1.54 -2.87
CA LEU A 7 3.53 -2.17 -1.95
C LEU A 7 3.53 -3.71 -2.03
N ASP A 8 3.30 -4.27 -3.22
CA ASP A 8 3.27 -5.73 -3.46
C ASP A 8 4.62 -6.43 -3.16
N TRP A 9 5.67 -5.66 -2.97
CA TRP A 9 7.01 -6.12 -2.58
C TRP A 9 7.21 -6.16 -1.05
N LEU A 10 6.18 -5.81 -0.26
CA LEU A 10 6.12 -6.04 1.17
C LEU A 10 5.30 -7.30 1.46
N VAL A 11 5.71 -8.06 2.47
CA VAL A 11 4.83 -9.07 3.09
C VAL A 11 3.64 -8.37 3.75
N ASP A 12 2.49 -9.04 3.81
CA ASP A 12 1.25 -8.41 4.30
C ASP A 12 1.37 -7.89 5.75
N SER A 13 2.19 -8.55 6.60
CA SER A 13 2.44 -8.11 7.98
C SER A 13 3.25 -6.81 8.08
N ASP A 14 3.99 -6.44 7.04
CA ASP A 14 4.79 -5.21 6.98
C ASP A 14 4.00 -4.04 6.34
N LYS A 15 2.80 -4.29 5.81
CA LYS A 15 1.90 -3.25 5.27
C LYS A 15 1.07 -2.64 6.39
N ILE A 16 1.06 -1.31 6.46
CA ILE A 16 0.13 -0.57 7.31
C ILE A 16 -1.10 -0.21 6.49
N GLY A 17 -2.26 -0.74 6.87
CA GLY A 17 -3.55 -0.36 6.30
C GLY A 17 -4.13 0.85 7.03
N PHE A 18 -4.43 1.91 6.28
CA PHE A 18 -5.17 3.07 6.75
C PHE A 18 -6.62 2.97 6.26
N ASP A 19 -7.57 2.94 7.20
CA ASP A 19 -9.00 2.96 6.87
C ASP A 19 -9.38 4.31 6.26
N THR A 20 -9.91 4.27 5.04
CA THR A 20 -10.45 5.41 4.30
C THR A 20 -11.91 5.19 3.90
N SER A 21 -12.69 4.50 4.74
CA SER A 21 -14.10 4.19 4.47
C SER A 21 -14.99 5.42 4.54
N GLU A 22 -14.66 6.36 5.42
CA GLU A 22 -15.48 7.53 5.69
C GLU A 22 -15.25 8.66 4.69
N HIS A 23 -16.25 9.52 4.52
CA HIS A 23 -16.15 10.77 3.76
C HIS A 23 -15.70 10.61 2.30
N GLU A 24 -16.20 9.60 1.57
CA GLU A 24 -15.85 9.35 0.15
C GLU A 24 -16.00 10.60 -0.74
N SER A 25 -17.02 11.43 -0.48
CA SER A 25 -17.22 12.70 -1.21
C SER A 25 -16.08 13.69 -1.01
N LEU A 26 -15.55 13.84 0.21
CA LEU A 26 -14.40 14.69 0.50
C LEU A 26 -13.13 14.12 -0.13
N GLN A 27 -12.96 12.79 -0.11
CA GLN A 27 -11.84 12.13 -0.77
C GLN A 27 -11.83 12.40 -2.28
N ALA A 28 -12.98 12.25 -2.95
CA ALA A 28 -13.12 12.51 -4.38
C ALA A 28 -12.84 13.97 -4.71
N ALA A 29 -13.39 14.90 -3.91
CA ALA A 29 -13.13 16.34 -4.08
C ALA A 29 -11.63 16.66 -3.92
N LEU A 30 -10.96 16.10 -2.90
CA LEU A 30 -9.54 16.34 -2.63
C LEU A 30 -8.65 15.85 -3.78
N VAL A 31 -8.85 14.62 -4.27
CA VAL A 31 -8.06 14.10 -5.39
C VAL A 31 -8.36 14.87 -6.68
N GLY A 32 -9.60 15.35 -6.84
CA GLY A 32 -10.04 16.19 -7.95
C GLY A 32 -9.32 17.54 -8.08
N VAL A 33 -8.68 18.04 -7.02
CA VAL A 33 -7.93 19.32 -7.05
C VAL A 33 -6.69 19.25 -7.97
N PHE A 34 -6.16 18.05 -8.20
CA PHE A 34 -4.91 17.86 -8.95
C PHE A 34 -5.13 17.77 -10.47
N ASP A 35 -5.52 18.88 -11.10
CA ASP A 35 -5.90 18.93 -12.53
C ASP A 35 -4.80 18.40 -13.48
N SER A 36 -3.53 18.71 -13.21
CA SER A 36 -2.40 18.17 -13.98
C SER A 36 -2.32 16.64 -14.00
N GLN A 37 -2.89 15.98 -12.98
CA GLN A 37 -2.98 14.53 -12.82
C GLN A 37 -4.33 13.98 -13.32
N ILE A 38 -5.21 14.78 -13.93
CA ILE A 38 -6.54 14.33 -14.39
C ILE A 38 -6.77 14.72 -15.85
N ALA A 39 -6.51 15.97 -16.20
CA ALA A 39 -6.75 16.52 -17.53
C ALA A 39 -5.80 15.97 -18.60
N GLY A 40 -4.59 15.54 -18.23
CA GLY A 40 -3.57 15.02 -19.14
C GLY A 40 -3.81 13.60 -19.66
N GLY A 41 -5.01 13.03 -19.49
CA GLY A 41 -5.41 11.71 -20.00
C GLY A 41 -5.19 10.55 -19.02
N LYS A 42 -4.46 10.76 -17.93
CA LYS A 42 -4.39 9.80 -16.81
C LYS A 42 -5.44 10.19 -15.78
N ARG A 43 -6.37 9.27 -15.45
CA ARG A 43 -7.47 9.51 -14.50
C ARG A 43 -7.07 9.12 -13.07
N TYR A 44 -6.15 9.88 -12.46
CA TYR A 44 -5.66 9.57 -11.11
C TYR A 44 -6.75 9.66 -10.04
N ASP A 45 -7.78 10.45 -10.26
CA ASP A 45 -9.01 10.48 -9.47
C ASP A 45 -9.65 9.09 -9.39
N LEU A 46 -9.96 8.49 -10.54
CA LEU A 46 -10.58 7.17 -10.62
C LEU A 46 -9.63 6.08 -10.13
N ALA A 47 -8.35 6.16 -10.51
CA ALA A 47 -7.36 5.16 -10.13
C ALA A 47 -7.13 5.12 -8.61
N THR A 48 -7.04 6.29 -7.96
CA THR A 48 -6.82 6.38 -6.51
C THR A 48 -8.02 5.84 -5.74
N MET A 49 -9.24 6.24 -6.12
CA MET A 49 -10.46 5.77 -5.46
C MET A 49 -10.69 4.27 -5.70
N GLY A 50 -10.47 3.79 -6.93
CA GLY A 50 -10.58 2.38 -7.27
C GLY A 50 -9.57 1.51 -6.50
N ARG A 51 -8.32 1.97 -6.39
CA ARG A 51 -7.27 1.29 -5.62
C ARG A 51 -7.64 1.14 -4.15
N ARG A 52 -8.22 2.17 -3.51
CA ARG A 52 -8.66 2.06 -2.11
C ARG A 52 -9.67 0.93 -1.90
N LYS A 53 -10.64 0.82 -2.82
CA LYS A 53 -11.65 -0.25 -2.79
C LYS A 53 -11.03 -1.62 -3.04
N ALA A 54 -10.17 -1.73 -4.06
CA ALA A 54 -9.45 -2.97 -4.35
C ALA A 54 -8.61 -3.43 -3.15
N ASN A 55 -7.87 -2.51 -2.52
CA ASN A 55 -7.07 -2.81 -1.35
C ASN A 55 -7.93 -3.30 -0.18
N ALA A 56 -9.05 -2.64 0.11
CA ALA A 56 -9.98 -3.11 1.13
C ALA A 56 -10.43 -4.56 0.89
N THR A 57 -10.79 -4.90 -0.35
CA THR A 57 -11.22 -6.25 -0.72
C THR A 57 -10.10 -7.29 -0.63
N TYR A 58 -8.87 -6.95 -1.04
CA TYR A 58 -7.78 -7.92 -1.13
C TYR A 58 -6.92 -8.04 0.14
N PHE A 59 -6.92 -7.04 1.03
CA PHE A 59 -6.07 -7.04 2.21
C PHE A 59 -6.54 -8.00 3.31
N GLN A 60 -7.86 -8.14 3.52
CA GLN A 60 -8.43 -8.99 4.55
C GLN A 60 -9.11 -10.22 3.95
N SER A 61 -8.32 -11.18 3.46
CA SER A 61 -8.84 -12.43 2.87
C SER A 61 -9.60 -13.34 3.84
N HIS A 62 -9.49 -13.14 5.16
CA HIS A 62 -10.06 -14.01 6.19
C HIS A 62 -10.84 -13.28 7.30
N GLY A 63 -11.12 -11.97 7.16
CA GLY A 63 -11.92 -11.18 8.09
C GLY A 63 -13.26 -10.75 7.49
N VAL A 64 -14.24 -10.39 8.32
CA VAL A 64 -15.45 -9.69 7.84
C VAL A 64 -15.02 -8.27 7.45
N ASP A 65 -15.32 -7.84 6.21
CA ASP A 65 -14.96 -6.53 5.64
C ASP A 65 -15.31 -5.40 6.63
N SER A 66 -14.30 -4.94 7.37
CA SER A 66 -14.48 -3.86 8.35
C SER A 66 -14.28 -2.48 7.72
N SER A 67 -13.57 -2.43 6.60
CA SER A 67 -13.29 -1.19 5.86
C SER A 67 -13.78 -1.30 4.41
N LEU A 68 -14.37 -0.22 3.89
CA LEU A 68 -14.82 -0.06 2.50
C LEU A 68 -13.76 0.58 1.60
N GLY A 69 -12.67 1.07 2.19
CA GLY A 69 -11.51 1.59 1.48
C GLY A 69 -10.26 1.53 2.35
N VAL A 70 -9.13 1.13 1.77
CA VAL A 70 -7.84 1.05 2.45
C VAL A 70 -6.74 1.70 1.62
N ALA A 71 -5.95 2.58 2.24
CA ALA A 71 -4.68 3.01 1.69
C ALA A 71 -3.54 2.28 2.40
N TYR A 72 -2.51 1.84 1.66
CA TYR A 72 -1.34 1.21 2.27
C TYR A 72 -0.23 2.22 2.56
N GLY A 73 0.57 1.93 3.58
CA GLY A 73 1.84 2.58 3.85
C GLY A 73 2.89 1.62 4.38
N MET A 74 4.14 2.06 4.32
CA MET A 74 5.29 1.44 4.96
C MET A 74 5.72 2.33 6.13
N ASP A 75 6.05 1.73 7.28
CA ASP A 75 6.53 2.50 8.43
C ASP A 75 7.94 3.04 8.18
N LEU A 76 8.04 4.35 7.99
CA LEU A 76 9.31 5.06 7.85
C LEU A 76 9.74 5.77 9.14
N THR A 77 8.97 5.65 10.23
CA THR A 77 9.28 6.24 11.53
C THR A 77 10.71 5.91 12.02
N PRO A 78 11.25 4.69 11.79
CA PRO A 78 12.64 4.39 12.16
C PRO A 78 13.67 5.29 11.47
N LEU A 79 13.48 5.63 10.20
CA LEU A 79 14.40 6.51 9.45
C LEU A 79 14.35 7.95 9.96
N VAL A 80 13.16 8.40 10.39
CA VAL A 80 12.99 9.73 10.99
C VAL A 80 13.62 9.79 12.38
N SER A 81 13.43 8.73 13.18
CA SER A 81 13.90 8.68 14.56
C SER A 81 15.40 8.41 14.68
N ASN A 82 16.00 7.78 13.67
CA ASN A 82 17.43 7.52 13.63
C ASN A 82 18.03 7.93 12.26
N PRO A 83 18.54 9.17 12.13
CA PRO A 83 19.12 9.69 10.90
C PRO A 83 20.40 8.96 10.44
N SER A 84 21.00 8.10 11.28
CA SER A 84 22.17 7.30 10.88
C SER A 84 21.81 6.06 10.06
N LEU A 85 20.52 5.71 9.95
CA LEU A 85 20.07 4.60 9.12
C LEU A 85 20.13 4.99 7.65
N ASP A 86 20.75 4.13 6.83
CA ASP A 86 20.70 4.26 5.38
C ASP A 86 19.31 3.85 4.87
N PRO A 87 18.55 4.74 4.18
CA PRO A 87 17.22 4.42 3.68
C PRO A 87 17.19 3.24 2.70
N ALA A 88 18.23 3.08 1.90
CA ALA A 88 18.31 1.98 0.93
C ALA A 88 18.49 0.65 1.64
N ALA A 89 19.45 0.55 2.56
CA ALA A 89 19.65 -0.63 3.38
C ALA A 89 18.39 -0.99 4.18
N PHE A 90 17.73 -0.01 4.79
CA PHE A 90 16.46 -0.21 5.50
C PHE A 90 15.38 -0.80 4.58
N THR A 91 15.16 -0.20 3.42
CA THR A 91 14.14 -0.66 2.45
C THR A 91 14.46 -2.07 1.93
N LEU A 92 15.73 -2.38 1.66
CA LEU A 92 16.15 -3.70 1.18
C LEU A 92 15.88 -4.81 2.19
N THR A 93 15.79 -4.51 3.50
CA THR A 93 15.40 -5.52 4.49
C THR A 93 14.00 -6.06 4.27
N PHE A 94 13.06 -5.23 3.79
CA PHE A 94 11.69 -5.67 3.48
C PHE A 94 11.64 -6.55 2.24
N ILE A 95 12.42 -6.21 1.20
CA ILE A 95 12.54 -7.03 -0.01
C ILE A 95 13.11 -8.40 0.34
N GLN A 96 14.11 -8.45 1.23
CA GLN A 96 14.67 -9.71 1.71
C GLN A 96 13.62 -10.57 2.45
N ARG A 97 12.77 -9.95 3.27
CA ARG A 97 11.67 -10.66 3.95
C ARG A 97 10.66 -11.21 2.94
N PHE A 98 10.27 -10.42 1.94
CA PHE A 98 9.37 -10.85 0.89
C PHE A 98 9.95 -12.03 0.08
N MET A 99 11.24 -11.96 -0.27
CA MET A 99 11.93 -13.06 -0.93
C MET A 99 11.87 -14.35 -0.11
N ASN A 100 12.10 -14.26 1.20
CA ASN A 100 12.03 -15.40 2.11
C ASN A 100 10.60 -15.98 2.21
N ASP A 101 9.57 -15.13 2.36
CA ASP A 101 8.16 -15.58 2.39
C ASP A 101 7.77 -16.35 1.13
N VAL A 102 8.20 -15.87 -0.04
CA VAL A 102 7.97 -16.56 -1.32
C VAL A 102 8.65 -17.93 -1.33
N ALA A 103 9.92 -18.01 -0.92
CA ALA A 103 10.65 -19.28 -0.85
C ALA A 103 9.97 -20.29 0.09
N GLU A 104 9.60 -19.85 1.30
CA GLU A 104 8.91 -20.68 2.30
C GLU A 104 7.54 -21.19 1.83
N ARG A 105 6.80 -20.41 1.03
CA ARG A 105 5.54 -20.87 0.40
C ARG A 105 5.78 -22.01 -0.58
N PHE A 106 6.82 -21.94 -1.40
CA PHE A 106 7.15 -23.01 -2.35
C PHE A 106 7.70 -24.27 -1.65
N GLU A 107 8.46 -24.11 -0.58
CA GLU A 107 8.90 -25.25 0.24
C GLU A 107 7.70 -26.00 0.84
N ARG A 108 6.71 -25.29 1.39
CA ARG A 108 5.47 -25.90 1.91
C ARG A 108 4.64 -26.60 0.85
N LEU A 109 4.66 -26.14 -0.40
CA LEU A 109 3.98 -26.81 -1.51
C LEU A 109 4.68 -28.12 -1.92
N SER A 110 5.98 -28.21 -1.67
CA SER A 110 6.82 -29.33 -2.11
C SER A 110 6.95 -30.44 -1.07
N ALA A 111 6.41 -30.24 0.14
CA ALA A 111 6.36 -31.19 1.25
C ALA A 111 5.03 -31.95 1.28
#